data_AF-A0A2E4ZTC8-F1
#
_entry.id   AF-A0A2E4ZTC8-F1
#
_cell.length_a   1.000
_cell.length_b   1.000
_cell.length_c   1.000
_cell.angle_alpha   90.00
_cell.angle_beta   90.00
_cell.angle_gamma   90.00
#
_symmetry.space_group_name_H-M   'P 1'
#
loop_
_entity.id
_entity.type
_entity.pdbx_description
1 polymer ?
#
loop_
_entity_poly.entity_id
_entity_poly.type
_entity_poly.pdbx_seq_one_letter_code
_entity_poly.pdbx_strand_id
1 'polypeptide(L)'
;MLEGYGRGEAPDKAACFQLEQKLLSYAEDADCRGLVERDPESGTYFRKWSRERKEPPVQWLDQYNDDCFWQELIIRMAERDFKSMEAVEKSTEEASPAKEKPRRLMELEKQYEEAFVANGLDNLVLRNQAAEGMN
;
A
#
# COMPACT_ATOMS: atom_id res chain seq x y z
N MET A 1 -5.60 -1.92 9.14
CA MET A 1 -6.12 -1.64 10.50
C MET A 1 -4.94 -1.19 11.37
N LEU A 2 -4.66 0.11 11.46
CA LEU A 2 -3.47 0.63 12.18
C LEU A 2 -3.56 0.48 13.72
N GLU A 3 -4.72 0.13 14.26
CA GLU A 3 -4.90 -0.05 15.70
C GLU A 3 -4.30 -1.37 16.23
N GLY A 4 -3.91 -2.29 15.34
CA GLY A 4 -3.41 -3.63 15.70
C GLY A 4 -1.89 -3.78 15.82
N TYR A 5 -1.08 -2.75 15.54
CA TYR A 5 0.38 -2.89 15.59
C TYR A 5 0.94 -2.55 16.98
N GLY A 6 1.04 -3.57 17.84
CA GLY A 6 1.98 -3.60 18.98
C GLY A 6 1.61 -2.77 20.21
N ARG A 7 0.34 -2.40 20.40
CA ARG A 7 -0.09 -1.83 21.68
C ARG A 7 -0.18 -2.94 22.74
N GLY A 8 0.81 -3.01 23.61
CA GLY A 8 0.86 -3.93 24.75
C GLY A 8 1.93 -5.03 24.68
N GLU A 9 2.48 -5.31 23.49
CA GLU A 9 3.55 -6.31 23.34
C GLU A 9 4.93 -5.78 23.74
N ALA A 10 5.16 -4.47 23.54
CA ALA A 10 6.36 -3.83 24.04
C ALA A 10 6.21 -3.52 25.55
N PRO A 11 7.13 -3.97 26.42
CA PRO A 11 7.02 -3.78 27.87
C PRO A 11 6.89 -2.29 28.26
N ASP A 12 7.56 -1.41 27.51
CA ASP A 12 7.56 0.04 27.73
C ASP A 12 6.20 0.69 27.44
N LYS A 13 5.33 0.03 26.67
CA LYS A 13 4.01 0.54 26.26
C LYS A 13 2.84 -0.15 26.98
N ALA A 14 3.11 -1.21 27.75
CA ALA A 14 2.09 -1.99 28.44
C ALA A 14 1.27 -1.15 29.44
N ALA A 15 1.93 -0.27 30.20
CA ALA A 15 1.24 0.60 31.17
C ALA A 15 0.30 1.61 30.49
N CYS A 16 0.73 2.22 29.38
CA CYS A 16 -0.11 3.13 28.60
C CYS A 16 -1.31 2.38 27.99
N PHE A 17 -1.10 1.17 27.50
CA PHE A 17 -2.17 0.33 26.96
C PHE A 17 -3.21 -0.04 28.02
N GLN A 18 -2.80 -0.45 29.22
CA GLN A 18 -3.74 -0.76 30.31
C GLN A 18 -4.57 0.46 30.72
N LEU A 19 -3.96 1.65 30.76
CA LEU A 19 -4.67 2.89 31.06
C LEU A 19 -5.72 3.20 29.99
N GLU A 20 -5.37 3.04 28.71
CA GLU A 20 -6.31 3.22 27.59
C GLU A 20 -7.47 2.22 27.66
N GLN A 21 -7.19 0.94 27.93
CA GLN A 21 -8.23 -0.08 28.08
C GLN A 21 -9.21 0.26 29.20
N LYS A 22 -8.71 0.79 30.32
CA LYS A 22 -9.57 1.25 31.42
C LYS A 22 -10.44 2.44 30.99
N LEU A 23 -9.87 3.43 30.30
CA LEU A 23 -10.62 4.56 29.74
C LEU A 23 -11.71 4.11 28.76
N LEU A 24 -11.39 3.19 27.84
CA LEU A 24 -12.32 2.67 26.86
C LEU A 24 -13.43 1.82 27.49
N SER A 25 -13.17 1.15 28.61
CA SER A 25 -14.21 0.39 29.33
C SER A 25 -15.37 1.27 29.83
N TYR A 26 -15.10 2.55 30.14
CA TYR A 26 -16.14 3.51 30.53
C TYR A 26 -16.92 4.08 29.34
N ALA A 27 -16.54 3.77 28.09
CA ALA A 27 -17.25 4.26 26.92
C ALA A 27 -18.68 3.72 26.83
N GLU A 28 -18.96 2.54 27.41
CA GLU A 28 -20.32 2.00 27.52
C GLU A 28 -21.21 2.86 28.44
N ASP A 29 -20.65 3.35 29.54
CA ASP A 29 -21.37 4.20 30.51
C ASP A 29 -21.50 5.65 30.05
N ALA A 30 -20.59 6.11 29.17
CA ALA A 30 -20.49 7.49 28.71
C ALA A 30 -21.26 7.79 27.42
N ASP A 31 -22.24 6.96 27.05
CA ASP A 31 -23.02 7.04 25.79
C ASP A 31 -22.16 7.00 24.51
N CYS A 32 -20.91 6.54 24.63
CA CYS A 32 -19.94 6.45 23.53
C CYS A 32 -19.86 5.03 22.92
N ARG A 33 -20.81 4.15 23.25
CA ARG A 33 -20.80 2.73 22.84
C ARG A 33 -20.71 2.53 21.33
N GLY A 34 -21.27 3.45 20.53
CA GLY A 34 -21.20 3.38 19.07
C GLY A 34 -19.80 3.54 18.47
N LEU A 35 -18.83 4.02 19.26
CA LEU A 35 -17.48 4.36 18.83
C LEU A 35 -16.43 3.33 19.23
N VAL A 36 -16.78 2.35 20.07
CA VAL A 36 -15.86 1.36 20.63
C VAL A 36 -16.41 -0.04 20.37
N GLU A 37 -15.53 -0.97 20.03
CA GLU A 37 -15.80 -2.38 19.81
C GLU A 37 -14.94 -3.20 20.77
N ARG A 38 -15.51 -4.27 21.32
CA ARG A 38 -14.79 -5.19 22.20
C ARG A 38 -14.54 -6.49 21.45
N ASP A 39 -13.28 -6.88 21.37
CA ASP A 39 -12.91 -8.17 20.80
C ASP A 39 -13.35 -9.31 21.74
N PRO A 40 -14.17 -10.27 21.28
CA PRO A 40 -14.65 -11.37 22.10
C PRO A 40 -13.54 -12.34 22.54
N GLU A 41 -12.43 -12.45 21.80
CA GLU A 41 -11.35 -13.40 22.14
C GLU A 41 -10.40 -12.86 23.21
N SER A 42 -9.86 -11.66 23.00
CA SER A 42 -8.92 -11.04 23.94
C SER A 42 -9.61 -10.21 25.04
N GLY A 43 -10.89 -9.87 24.85
CA GLY A 43 -11.63 -8.96 25.75
C GLY A 43 -11.21 -7.49 25.64
N THR A 44 -10.31 -7.17 24.69
CA THR A 44 -9.72 -5.85 24.49
C THR A 44 -10.69 -4.91 23.79
N TYR A 45 -10.70 -3.64 24.20
CA TYR A 45 -11.46 -2.57 23.57
C TYR A 45 -10.65 -1.88 22.48
N PHE A 46 -11.29 -1.66 21.34
CA PHE A 46 -10.75 -0.97 20.17
C PHE A 46 -11.71 0.10 19.72
N ARG A 47 -11.23 1.11 19.00
CA ARG A 47 -12.17 2.06 18.38
C ARG A 47 -12.80 1.37 17.19
N LYS A 48 -14.12 1.47 17.09
CA LYS A 48 -14.86 0.91 15.95
C LYS A 48 -14.32 1.53 14.67
N TRP A 49 -13.82 0.73 13.74
CA TRP A 49 -13.34 1.21 12.46
C TRP A 49 -14.50 1.39 11.49
N SER A 50 -14.72 2.62 11.01
CA SER A 50 -15.60 2.89 9.88
C SER A 50 -14.77 3.32 8.68
N ARG A 51 -15.05 2.70 7.53
CA ARG A 51 -14.46 3.07 6.24
C ARG A 51 -14.85 4.47 5.79
N GLU A 52 -15.94 5.01 6.33
CA GLU A 52 -16.43 6.36 6.01
C GLU A 52 -15.85 7.44 6.95
N ARG A 53 -14.83 7.12 7.75
CA ARG A 53 -14.19 8.12 8.62
C ARG A 53 -13.50 9.19 7.78
N LYS A 54 -14.08 10.40 7.80
CA LYS A 54 -13.50 11.61 7.17
C LYS A 54 -12.57 12.38 8.11
N GLU A 55 -12.01 11.70 9.10
CA GLU A 55 -11.06 12.32 10.03
C GLU A 55 -9.78 12.70 9.25
N PRO A 56 -9.19 13.88 9.47
CA PRO A 56 -8.01 14.33 8.72
C PRO A 56 -6.85 13.32 8.72
N PRO A 57 -6.50 12.63 9.83
CA PRO A 57 -5.44 11.62 9.82
C PRO A 57 -5.74 10.42 8.91
N VAL A 58 -7.01 10.01 8.79
CA VAL A 58 -7.41 8.90 7.91
C VAL A 58 -7.27 9.32 6.45
N GLN A 59 -7.69 10.54 6.11
CA GLN A 59 -7.54 11.08 4.76
C GLN A 59 -6.07 11.20 4.34
N TRP A 60 -5.20 11.65 5.25
CA TRP A 60 -3.75 11.71 4.97
C TRP A 60 -3.14 10.34 4.75
N LEU A 61 -3.58 9.35 5.53
CA LEU A 61 -3.13 7.97 5.36
C LEU A 61 -3.62 7.39 4.03
N ASP A 62 -4.87 7.62 3.67
CA ASP A 62 -5.43 7.14 2.40
C ASP A 62 -4.70 7.80 1.22
N GLN A 63 -4.48 9.12 1.26
CA GLN A 63 -3.68 9.82 0.26
C GLN A 63 -2.25 9.27 0.17
N TYR A 64 -1.59 9.04 1.31
CA TYR A 64 -0.25 8.45 1.33
C TYR A 64 -0.23 7.05 0.71
N ASN A 65 -1.22 6.21 1.03
CA ASN A 65 -1.33 4.87 0.47
C ASN A 65 -1.55 4.92 -1.05
N ASP A 66 -2.40 5.84 -1.51
CA ASP A 66 -2.66 6.05 -2.94
C ASP A 66 -1.39 6.53 -3.66
N ASP A 67 -0.68 7.52 -3.11
CA ASP A 67 0.57 8.03 -3.67
C ASP A 67 1.63 6.93 -3.75
N CYS A 68 1.81 6.15 -2.68
CA CYS A 68 2.73 5.01 -2.67
C CYS A 68 2.32 3.93 -3.67
N PHE A 69 1.03 3.64 -3.79
CA PHE A 69 0.53 2.66 -4.75
C PHE A 69 0.89 3.05 -6.19
N TRP A 70 0.63 4.30 -6.57
CA TRP A 70 0.92 4.79 -7.92
C TRP A 70 2.41 4.80 -8.25
N GLN A 71 3.24 5.27 -7.31
CA GLN A 71 4.69 5.28 -7.47
C GLN A 71 5.25 3.86 -7.64
N GLU A 72 4.84 2.92 -6.77
CA GLU A 72 5.28 1.52 -6.87
C GLU A 72 4.82 0.85 -8.17
N LEU A 73 3.62 1.16 -8.65
CA LEU A 73 3.12 0.62 -9.92
C LEU A 73 4.00 1.06 -11.09
N ILE A 74 4.32 2.36 -11.17
CA ILE A 74 5.17 2.94 -12.21
C ILE A 74 6.54 2.30 -12.20
N ILE A 75 7.21 2.27 -11.05
CA ILE A 75 8.56 1.72 -10.89
C ILE A 75 8.60 0.25 -11.31
N ARG A 76 7.66 -0.56 -10.84
CA ARG A 76 7.62 -2.00 -11.15
C ARG A 76 7.34 -2.28 -12.62
N MET A 77 6.49 -1.47 -13.27
CA MET A 77 6.24 -1.60 -14.70
C MET A 77 7.46 -1.20 -15.53
N ALA A 78 8.10 -0.08 -15.19
CA ALA A 78 9.33 0.36 -15.81
C ALA A 78 10.44 -0.69 -15.66
N GLU A 79 10.63 -1.26 -14.47
CA GLU A 79 11.60 -2.34 -14.25
C GLU A 79 11.29 -3.61 -15.05
N ARG A 80 10.02 -4.01 -15.12
CA ARG A 80 9.59 -5.20 -15.86
C ARG A 80 9.90 -5.06 -17.34
N ASP A 81 9.54 -3.92 -17.92
CA ASP A 81 9.72 -3.65 -19.34
C ASP A 81 11.21 -3.38 -19.66
N PHE A 82 11.95 -2.74 -18.75
CA PHE A 82 13.40 -2.64 -18.85
C PHE A 82 14.09 -4.01 -18.87
N LYS A 83 13.67 -4.95 -18.01
CA LYS A 83 14.21 -6.33 -17.99
C LYS A 83 13.90 -7.08 -19.29
N SER A 84 12.73 -6.87 -19.89
CA SER A 84 12.38 -7.51 -21.17
C SER A 84 13.21 -6.94 -22.32
N MET A 85 13.44 -5.62 -22.35
CA MET A 85 14.33 -4.97 -23.31
C MET A 85 15.78 -5.46 -23.16
N GLU A 86 16.30 -5.55 -21.93
CA GLU A 86 17.65 -6.07 -21.69
C GLU A 86 17.81 -7.54 -22.11
N ALA A 87 16.77 -8.36 -21.97
CA ALA A 87 16.80 -9.75 -22.42
C ALA A 87 16.90 -9.85 -23.96
N VAL A 88 16.22 -8.97 -24.68
CA VAL A 88 16.32 -8.85 -26.13
C VAL A 88 17.70 -8.32 -26.54
N GLU A 89 18.18 -7.23 -25.96
CA GLU A 89 19.50 -6.64 -26.29
C GLU A 89 20.65 -7.63 -26.06
N LYS A 90 20.63 -8.39 -24.96
CA LYS A 90 21.63 -9.44 -24.69
C LYS A 90 21.62 -10.56 -25.73
N SER A 91 20.49 -10.82 -26.36
CA SER A 91 20.39 -11.82 -27.44
C SER A 91 20.94 -11.32 -28.78
N THR A 92 21.14 -10.00 -28.94
CA THR A 92 21.55 -9.35 -30.19
C THR A 92 22.99 -8.80 -30.14
N GLU A 93 23.78 -9.12 -29.11
CA GLU A 93 25.16 -8.62 -28.88
C GLU A 93 25.31 -7.08 -28.74
N GLU A 94 24.21 -6.33 -28.69
CA GLU A 94 24.18 -4.88 -28.46
C GLU A 94 23.95 -4.58 -26.96
N ALA A 95 24.90 -4.95 -26.11
CA ALA A 95 24.79 -4.66 -24.68
C ALA A 95 25.05 -3.16 -24.41
N SER A 96 23.99 -2.41 -24.10
CA SER A 96 24.07 -1.00 -23.74
C SER A 96 24.96 -0.77 -22.49
N PRO A 97 25.78 0.30 -22.44
CA PRO A 97 26.70 0.53 -21.34
C PRO A 97 25.96 0.73 -20.02
N ALA A 98 26.50 0.21 -18.92
CA ALA A 98 25.88 0.23 -17.58
C ALA A 98 25.45 1.63 -17.09
N LYS A 99 26.01 2.71 -17.65
CA LYS A 99 25.68 4.11 -17.34
C LYS A 99 24.40 4.61 -18.01
N GLU A 100 23.91 3.96 -19.06
CA GLU A 100 22.65 4.34 -19.75
C GLU A 100 21.41 3.70 -19.12
N LYS A 101 21.58 2.58 -18.39
CA LYS A 101 20.50 1.88 -17.68
C LYS A 101 19.64 2.79 -16.79
N PRO A 102 20.21 3.61 -15.88
CA PRO A 102 19.38 4.47 -15.04
C PRO A 102 18.62 5.55 -15.84
N ARG A 103 19.19 6.03 -16.95
CA ARG A 103 18.52 7.03 -17.81
C ARG A 103 17.31 6.44 -18.53
N ARG A 104 17.46 5.24 -19.10
CA ARG A 104 16.37 4.54 -19.79
C ARG A 104 15.24 4.15 -18.82
N LEU A 105 15.61 3.73 -17.61
CA LEU A 105 14.63 3.39 -16.58
C LEU A 105 13.84 4.63 -16.13
N MET A 106 14.51 5.76 -15.90
CA MET A 106 13.83 7.05 -15.63
C MET A 106 12.92 7.50 -16.78
N GLU A 107 13.31 7.24 -18.02
CA GLU A 107 12.50 7.59 -19.18
C GLU A 107 11.24 6.72 -19.28
N LEU A 108 11.33 5.42 -18.97
CA LEU A 108 10.18 4.53 -18.87
C LEU A 108 9.26 4.93 -17.70
N GLU A 109 9.81 5.22 -16.53
CA GLU A 109 9.04 5.71 -15.37
C GLU A 109 8.24 6.96 -15.74
N LYS A 110 8.87 7.94 -16.40
CA LYS A 110 8.21 9.17 -16.84
C LYS A 110 7.09 8.89 -17.84
N GLN A 111 7.29 7.98 -18.80
CA GLN A 111 6.24 7.60 -19.76
C GLN A 111 5.03 7.00 -19.07
N TYR A 112 5.25 6.12 -18.09
CA TYR A 112 4.15 5.54 -17.30
C TYR A 112 3.48 6.57 -16.41
N GLU A 113 4.23 7.47 -15.78
CA GLU A 113 3.68 8.57 -14.99
C GLU A 113 2.71 9.42 -15.83
N GLU A 114 3.14 9.88 -17.01
CA GLU A 114 2.29 10.64 -17.93
C GLU A 114 1.04 9.86 -18.36
N ALA A 115 1.19 8.56 -18.63
CA ALA A 115 0.07 7.70 -19.03
C ALA A 115 -0.96 7.51 -17.91
N PHE A 116 -0.51 7.28 -16.68
CA PHE A 116 -1.36 7.08 -15.50
C PHE A 116 -2.01 8.38 -15.03
N VAL A 117 -1.32 9.52 -15.12
CA VAL A 117 -1.92 10.84 -14.83
C VAL A 117 -3.04 11.16 -15.82
N ALA A 118 -2.87 10.81 -17.11
CA ALA A 118 -3.85 11.12 -18.13
C ALA A 118 -5.06 10.17 -18.16
N ASN A 119 -4.84 8.86 -17.92
CA ASN A 119 -5.86 7.82 -18.17
C ASN A 119 -6.14 6.91 -16.97
N GLY A 120 -5.44 7.08 -15.84
CA GLY A 120 -5.54 6.14 -14.72
C GLY A 120 -5.30 4.70 -15.18
N LEU A 121 -6.20 3.78 -14.78
CA LEU A 121 -6.10 2.36 -15.11
C LEU A 121 -6.78 1.97 -16.43
N ASP A 122 -7.39 2.91 -17.17
CA ASP A 122 -8.22 2.58 -18.33
C ASP A 122 -7.44 1.86 -19.44
N ASN A 123 -6.16 2.16 -19.56
CA ASN A 123 -5.26 1.56 -20.56
C ASN A 123 -4.45 0.36 -20.01
N LEU A 124 -4.66 -0.04 -18.76
CA LEU A 124 -3.92 -1.14 -18.15
C LEU A 124 -4.56 -2.49 -18.52
N VAL A 125 -3.83 -3.29 -19.31
CA VAL A 125 -4.27 -4.64 -19.69
C VAL A 125 -3.45 -5.69 -18.96
N LEU A 126 -4.12 -6.57 -18.22
CA LEU A 126 -3.51 -7.73 -17.57
C LEU A 126 -3.37 -8.88 -18.56
N ARG A 127 -2.14 -9.32 -18.82
CA ARG A 127 -1.89 -10.55 -19.58
C ARG A 127 -1.79 -11.72 -18.62
N ASN A 128 -2.82 -12.57 -18.57
CA ASN A 128 -2.74 -13.84 -17.87
C ASN A 128 -1.91 -14.82 -18.71
N GLN A 129 -0.75 -15.24 -18.21
CA GLN A 129 0.09 -16.28 -18.82
C GLN A 129 -0.54 -17.69 -18.81
N ALA A 130 -1.74 -17.86 -18.25
CA ALA A 130 -2.43 -19.15 -18.18
C ALA A 130 -3.12 -19.58 -19.51
N ALA A 131 -3.11 -18.74 -20.55
CA ALA A 131 -3.83 -19.03 -21.81
C ALA A 131 -2.94 -19.16 -23.06
N GLU A 132 -1.60 -19.08 -22.94
CA GLU A 132 -0.67 -19.22 -24.07
C GLU A 132 0.05 -20.59 -24.06
N GLY A 133 -0.70 -21.65 -23.77
CA GLY A 133 -0.23 -23.04 -23.79
C GLY A 133 -1.20 -24.05 -24.40
N MET A 134 -2.26 -23.58 -25.08
CA MET A 134 -3.16 -24.43 -25.87
C MET A 134 -3.48 -23.72 -27.19
N ASN A 135 -2.57 -23.83 -28.15
CA ASN A 135 -2.85 -24.01 -29.58
C ASN A 135 -1.54 -24.28 -30.33
#